data_AF-A0A2H1IE61-F1
#
_entry.id   AF-A0A2H1IE61-F1
#
_cell.length_a   1.000
_cell.length_b   1.000
_cell.length_c   1.000
_cell.angle_alpha   90.00
_cell.angle_beta   90.00
_cell.angle_gamma   90.00
#
_symmetry.space_group_name_H-M   'P 1'
#
loop_
_entity.id
_entity.type
_entity.pdbx_description
1 polymer ?
#
loop_
_entity_poly.entity_id
_entity_poly.type
_entity_poly.pdbx_seq_one_letter_code
_entity_poly.pdbx_strand_id
1 'polypeptide(L)' 'MAGELIRERIAILAADGAERVELEQPRQALHDAGATTELLSPHEGEIQARNNDMDPAGTDRGR' A
#
# COMPACT_ATOMS: atom_id res chain seq x y z
N MET A 1 11.00 -11.01 -12.19
CA MET A 1 11.80 -12.14 -11.66
C MET A 1 11.69 -12.11 -10.15
N ALA A 2 11.69 -13.24 -9.46
CA ALA A 2 11.71 -13.22 -7.99
C ALA A 2 13.07 -12.69 -7.51
N GLY A 3 13.07 -11.69 -6.62
CA GLY A 3 14.27 -11.23 -5.91
C GLY A 3 15.05 -10.06 -6.53
N GLU A 4 14.49 -9.36 -7.51
CA GLU A 4 15.12 -8.19 -8.13
C GLU A 4 15.30 -7.01 -7.15
N LEU A 5 14.41 -6.89 -6.15
CA LEU A 5 14.35 -5.74 -5.24
C LEU A 5 14.68 -6.09 -3.77
N ILE A 6 15.36 -7.22 -3.50
CA ILE A 6 15.61 -7.75 -2.14
C ILE A 6 16.19 -6.73 -1.14
N ARG A 7 16.98 -5.77 -1.61
CA ARG A 7 17.65 -4.77 -0.75
C ARG A 7 16.98 -3.40 -0.79
N GLU A 8 15.87 -3.27 -1.51
CA GLU A 8 15.17 -2.01 -1.67
C GLU A 8 14.08 -1.84 -0.63
N ARG A 9 13.97 -0.61 -0.11
CA ARG A 9 12.87 -0.17 0.76
C ARG A 9 12.10 0.92 0.04
N ILE A 10 10.83 0.66 -0.23
CA ILE A 10 9.97 1.56 -0.99
C ILE A 10 8.94 2.19 -0.05
N ALA A 11 8.96 3.52 0.05
CA ALA A 11 7.91 4.27 0.71
C ALA A 11 6.74 4.49 -0.26
N ILE A 12 5.54 4.13 0.17
CA ILE A 12 4.29 4.37 -0.56
C ILE A 12 3.55 5.47 0.20
N LEU A 13 3.33 6.60 -0.45
CA LEU A 13 2.59 7.72 0.14
C LEU A 13 1.12 7.61 -0.26
N ALA A 14 0.22 7.50 0.73
CA ALA A 14 -1.22 7.48 0.50
C ALA A 14 -1.96 8.22 1.61
N ALA A 15 -3.18 8.67 1.30
CA ALA A 15 -4.06 9.37 2.22
C ALA A 15 -5.47 8.75 2.18
N ASP A 16 -6.37 9.22 3.03
CA ASP A 16 -7.77 8.84 2.97
C ASP A 16 -8.35 9.09 1.57
N GLY A 17 -9.14 8.14 1.09
CA GLY A 17 -9.75 8.18 -0.22
C GLY A 17 -8.93 7.55 -1.35
N ALA A 18 -7.69 7.11 -1.09
CA ALA A 18 -6.91 6.35 -2.06
C ALA A 18 -7.68 5.09 -2.50
N GLU A 19 -7.66 4.79 -3.79
CA GLU A 19 -8.31 3.59 -4.32
C GLU A 19 -7.53 2.34 -3.89
N ARG A 20 -8.21 1.37 -3.28
CA ARG A 20 -7.59 0.17 -2.69
C ARG A 20 -6.79 -0.60 -3.73
N VAL A 21 -7.34 -0.78 -4.92
CA VAL A 21 -6.69 -1.56 -5.97
C VAL A 21 -5.36 -0.92 -6.42
N GLU A 22 -5.27 0.41 -6.41
CA GLU A 22 -4.08 1.16 -6.76
C GLU A 22 -3.01 1.15 -5.67
N LEU A 23 -3.38 0.84 -4.42
CA LEU A 23 -2.42 0.64 -3.32
C LEU A 23 -1.96 -0.82 -3.24
N GLU A 24 -2.90 -1.77 -3.25
CA GLU A 24 -2.61 -3.17 -2.95
C GLU A 24 -1.87 -3.88 -4.09
N GLN A 25 -2.28 -3.69 -5.34
CA GLN A 25 -1.67 -4.42 -6.45
C GLN A 25 -0.19 -4.01 -6.65
N PRO A 26 0.18 -2.71 -6.66
CA PRO A 26 1.59 -2.33 -6.75
C PRO A 26 2.39 -2.79 -5.53
N ARG A 27 1.82 -2.70 -4.33
CA ARG A 27 2.48 -3.19 -3.11
C ARG A 27 2.76 -4.69 -3.18
N GLN A 28 1.81 -5.48 -3.68
CA GLN A 28 2.00 -6.92 -3.88
C GLN A 28 3.09 -7.20 -4.91
N ALA A 29 3.10 -6.49 -6.04
CA ALA A 29 4.14 -6.65 -7.06
C ALA A 29 5.55 -6.34 -6.52
N LEU A 30 5.67 -5.32 -5.67
CA LEU A 30 6.92 -4.98 -4.99
C LEU A 30 7.36 -6.08 -4.01
N HIS A 31 6.42 -6.62 -3.23
CA HIS A 31 6.68 -7.73 -2.33
C HIS A 31 7.12 -8.99 -3.09
N ASP A 32 6.46 -9.33 -4.20
CA ASP A 32 6.79 -10.49 -5.04
C ASP A 32 8.18 -10.34 -5.70
N ALA A 33 8.61 -9.10 -5.96
CA ALA A 33 9.96 -8.77 -6.40
C ALA A 33 11.00 -8.80 -5.26
N GLY A 34 10.58 -8.98 -4.01
CA GLY A 34 11.44 -9.07 -2.82
C GLY A 34 11.66 -7.74 -2.09
N ALA A 35 11.00 -6.65 -2.51
CA ALA A 35 11.14 -5.37 -1.85
C ALA A 35 10.47 -5.36 -0.47
N THR A 36 10.96 -4.47 0.39
CA THR A 36 10.24 -4.06 1.60
C THR A 36 9.43 -2.80 1.30
N THR A 37 8.20 -2.72 1.79
CA THR A 37 7.33 -1.55 1.58
C THR A 37 6.89 -0.95 2.91
N GLU A 38 6.76 0.37 2.95
CA GLU A 38 6.24 1.12 4.08
C GLU A 38 5.19 2.11 3.60
N LEU A 39 4.04 2.15 4.28
CA LEU A 39 2.97 3.08 3.97
C LEU A 39 3.17 4.35 4.81
N LEU A 40 3.33 5.48 4.16
CA LEU A 40 3.38 6.80 4.79
C LEU A 40 2.07 7.53 4.53
N SER A 41 1.58 8.24 5.54
CA SER A 41 0.32 8.98 5.50
C SER A 41 0.45 10.35 6.15
N PRO A 42 -0.43 11.31 5.82
CA PRO A 42 -0.42 12.65 6.43
C PRO A 42 -0.72 12.66 7.94
N HIS A 43 -1.24 11.56 8.48
CA HIS A 43 -1.51 11.37 9.90
C HIS A 43 -1.16 9.94 10.33
N GLU A 44 -0.98 9.74 11.63
CA GLU A 44 -0.77 8.40 12.21
C GLU A 44 -2.08 7.58 12.16
N GLY A 45 -1.95 6.26 12.27
CA GLY A 45 -3.08 5.33 12.29
C GLY A 45 -3.35 4.69 10.92
N GLU A 46 -4.64 4.45 10.64
CA GLU A 46 -5.10 3.79 9.42
C GLU A 46 -5.63 4.84 8.43
N ILE A 47 -5.37 4.67 7.14
CA ILE A 47 -6.04 5.44 6.08
C ILE A 47 -7.26 4.66 5.58
N GLN A 48 -8.33 5.36 5.21
CA GLN A 48 -9.52 4.75 4.63
C GLN A 48 -9.39 4.68 3.11
N ALA A 49 -9.18 3.47 2.59
CA ALA A 49 -9.20 3.25 1.14
C ALA A 49 -10.64 3.17 0.60
N ARG A 50 -10.80 3.49 -0.69
CA ARG A 50 -12.06 3.34 -1.44
C ARG A 50 -12.02 2.10 -2.32
N ASN A 51 -13.20 1.57 -2.64
CA ASN A 51 -13.38 0.51 -3.63
C ASN A 51 -14.35 1.00 -4.70
N ASN A 52 -13.86 1.44 -5.86
CA ASN A 52 -14.60 1.65 -7.12
C ASN A 52 -16.01 2.29 -6.98
N ASP A 53 -16.17 3.27 -6.10
CA ASP A 53 -17.40 3.96 -5.65
C ASP A 53 -18.12 3.41 -4.40
N MET A 54 -18.11 4.29 -3.38
CA MET A 54 -19.08 4.46 -2.30
C MET A 54 -19.25 3.40 -1.20
N ASP A 55 -18.38 2.40 -1.09
CA ASP A 55 -18.27 1.60 0.14
C ASP A 55 -16.85 1.69 0.76
N PRO A 56 -16.72 1.96 2.07
CA PRO A 56 -15.43 1.94 2.76
C PRO A 56 -14.75 0.57 2.60
N ALA A 57 -13.55 0.57 2.02
CA ALA A 57 -12.81 -0.64 1.67
C ALA A 57 -12.01 -1.21 2.86
N GLY A 58 -12.62 -1.29 4.04
CA GLY A 58 -11.96 -1.75 5.26
C GLY A 58 -10.74 -0.91 5.68
N THR A 59 -10.15 -1.27 6.82
CA THR A 59 -8.94 -0.62 7.34
C THR A 59 -7.75 -1.56 7.25
N ASP A 60 -6.67 -1.08 6.62
CA ASP A 60 -5.41 -1.81 6.51
C ASP A 60 -4.39 -1.25 7.52
N ARG A 61 -3.95 -2.08 8.46
CA ARG A 61 -3.01 -1.69 9.52
C ARG A 61 -1.61 -2.24 9.21
N GLY A 62 -0.68 -1.35 8.85
CA GLY A 62 0.75 -1.66 8.70
C GLY A 62 1.46 -1.66 10.06
N ARG A 63 2.43 -2.57 10.26
CA ARG A 63 3.41 -2.50 11.35
C ARG A 63 4.57 -1.61 10.97
#